data_AF-F3Y927-F1
#
_entry.id   AF-F3Y927-F1
#
_cell.length_a   1.000
_cell.length_b   1.000
_cell.length_c   1.000
_cell.angle_alpha   90.00
_cell.angle_beta   90.00
_cell.angle_gamma   90.00
#
_symmetry.space_group_name_H-M   'P 1'
#
loop_
_entity.id
_entity.type
_entity.pdbx_description
1 polymer ?
#
loop_
_entity_poly.entity_id
_entity_poly.type
_entity_poly.pdbx_seq_one_letter_code
_entity_poly.pdbx_strand_id
1 'polypeptide(L)' 'MIKTKKDKKHLLVISQYFYPEQFRINDMCEEWVKRGYKVTVVTGIPNYPEGRFFSGYNWLKRRKEKYKGIDIIRIP' A
#
# COMPACT_ATOMS: atom_id res chain seq x y z
N MET A 1 10.43 33.90 -2.03
CA MET A 1 9.27 33.22 -1.40
C MET A 1 9.72 31.87 -0.88
N ILE A 2 9.81 31.67 0.44
CA ILE A 2 10.19 30.39 1.05
C ILE A 2 8.93 29.52 1.09
N LYS A 3 8.88 28.43 0.31
CA LYS A 3 7.82 27.41 0.45
C LYS A 3 8.07 26.68 1.77
N THR A 4 7.27 26.98 2.79
CA THR A 4 7.26 26.20 4.02
C THR A 4 6.79 24.78 3.70
N LYS A 5 7.59 23.78 4.08
CA LYS A 5 7.30 22.37 3.87
C LYS A 5 6.13 22.00 4.79
N LYS A 6 4.89 22.08 4.27
CA LYS A 6 3.68 21.69 5.02
C LYS A 6 3.83 20.24 5.46
N ASP A 7 3.73 19.98 6.77
CA ASP A 7 3.84 18.63 7.30
C ASP A 7 2.78 17.73 6.67
N LYS A 8 3.26 16.71 5.95
CA LYS A 8 2.42 15.76 5.24
C LYS A 8 1.80 14.82 6.27
N LYS A 9 0.50 14.96 6.55
CA LYS A 9 -0.23 14.03 7.44
C LYS A 9 -0.02 12.59 6.94
N HIS A 10 0.30 11.69 7.85
CA HIS A 10 0.61 10.29 7.56
C HIS A 10 -0.56 9.39 7.97
N LEU A 11 -1.15 8.70 7.00
CA LEU A 11 -2.19 7.70 7.20
C LEU A 11 -1.57 6.30 7.20
N LEU A 12 -1.84 5.54 8.25
CA LEU A 12 -1.60 4.10 8.31
C LEU A 12 -2.91 3.38 7.98
N VAL A 13 -2.87 2.52 6.98
CA VAL A 13 -4.01 1.74 6.51
C VAL A 13 -3.71 0.28 6.76
N ILE A 14 -4.61 -0.42 7.44
CA ILE A 14 -4.51 -1.86 7.69
C ILE A 14 -5.59 -2.54 6.87
N SER A 15 -5.21 -3.48 6.00
CA SER A 15 -6.14 -4.22 5.14
C SER A 15 -5.57 -5.59 4.83
N GLN A 16 -6.39 -6.63 4.91
CA GLN A 16 -5.96 -7.99 4.54
C GLN A 16 -5.50 -8.05 3.08
N TYR A 17 -6.22 -7.36 2.20
CA TYR A 17 -5.97 -7.35 0.75
C TYR A 17 -5.55 -5.98 0.27
N PHE A 18 -4.62 -5.97 -0.67
CA PHE A 18 -4.16 -4.77 -1.35
C PHE A 18 -3.53 -5.15 -2.69
N TYR A 19 -3.09 -4.17 -3.48
CA TYR A 19 -2.34 -4.39 -4.71
C TYR A 19 -1.34 -5.57 -4.60
N PRO A 20 -1.30 -6.53 -5.54
CA PRO A 20 -1.99 -6.56 -6.85
C PRO A 20 -3.47 -6.93 -6.83
N GLU A 21 -4.04 -7.29 -5.68
CA GLU A 21 -5.45 -7.66 -5.56
C GLU A 21 -6.34 -6.41 -5.71
N GLN A 22 -7.40 -6.50 -6.51
CA GLN A 22 -8.21 -5.35 -6.92
C GLN A 22 -9.39 -5.13 -5.96
N PHE A 23 -9.12 -4.42 -4.85
CA PHE A 23 -10.14 -4.01 -3.87
C PHE A 23 -10.25 -2.48 -3.80
N ARG A 24 -11.41 -1.96 -3.36
CA ARG A 24 -11.71 -0.50 -3.27
C ARG A 24 -10.68 0.29 -2.46
N ILE A 25 -10.01 -0.35 -1.51
CA ILE A 25 -8.97 0.30 -0.69
C ILE A 25 -7.80 0.80 -1.54
N ASN A 26 -7.52 0.17 -2.68
CA ASN A 26 -6.48 0.61 -3.61
C ASN A 26 -6.78 2.03 -4.12
N ASP A 27 -8.01 2.25 -4.58
CA ASP A 27 -8.46 3.54 -5.12
C ASP A 27 -8.47 4.62 -4.03
N MET A 28 -8.92 4.27 -2.83
CA MET A 28 -8.91 5.18 -1.67
C MET A 28 -7.49 5.61 -1.31
N CYS A 29 -6.53 4.67 -1.25
CA CYS A 29 -5.14 4.98 -0.95
C CYS A 29 -4.50 5.85 -2.04
N GLU A 30 -4.78 5.57 -3.31
CA GLU A 30 -4.30 6.39 -4.42
C GLU A 30 -4.86 7.83 -4.32
N GLU A 31 -6.14 7.97 -4.03
CA GLU A 31 -6.80 9.27 -3.88
C GLU A 31 -6.23 10.06 -2.68
N TRP A 32 -5.93 9.41 -1.56
CA TRP A 32 -5.25 10.07 -0.44
C TRP A 32 -3.84 10.52 -0.79
N VAL A 33 -3.09 9.74 -1.58
CA VAL A 33 -1.78 10.19 -2.08
C VAL A 33 -1.95 11.43 -2.96
N LYS A 34 -2.93 11.45 -3.87
CA LYS A 34 -3.25 12.62 -4.74
C LYS A 34 -3.59 13.88 -3.94
N ARG A 35 -4.34 13.72 -2.84
CA ARG A 35 -4.66 14.82 -1.90
C ARG A 35 -3.47 15.28 -1.05
N GLY A 36 -2.31 14.66 -1.21
CA GLY A 36 -1.09 15.06 -0.52
C GLY A 36 -0.95 14.46 0.87
N TYR A 37 -1.50 13.27 1.14
CA TYR A 37 -1.17 12.49 2.34
C TYR A 37 0.03 11.58 2.10
N LYS A 38 0.80 11.29 3.15
CA LYS A 38 1.71 10.14 3.16
C LYS A 38 0.87 8.93 3.52
N VAL A 39 0.92 7.87 2.74
CA VAL A 39 0.11 6.67 2.98
C VAL A 39 1.03 5.47 3.11
N THR A 40 0.85 4.73 4.20
CA THR A 40 1.47 3.41 4.38
C THR A 40 0.38 2.38 4.58
N VAL A 41 0.43 1.29 3.81
CA VAL A 41 -0.48 0.16 3.90
C VAL A 41 0.26 -1.01 4.54
N VAL A 42 -0.33 -1.57 5.60
CA VAL A 42 0.08 -2.87 6.17
C VAL A 42 -0.93 -3.91 5.70
N THR A 43 -0.45 -4.95 5.04
CA THR A 43 -1.31 -5.92 4.33
C THR A 43 -0.72 -7.33 4.29
N GLY A 44 -1.50 -8.31 3.85
CA GLY A 44 -1.04 -9.68 3.66
C GLY A 44 -0.13 -9.87 2.44
N ILE A 45 0.44 -11.06 2.33
CA ILE A 45 1.01 -11.54 1.07
C ILE A 45 -0.18 -11.85 0.13
N PRO A 46 -0.20 -11.31 -1.10
CA PRO A 46 -1.38 -11.41 -1.94
C PRO A 46 -1.59 -12.86 -2.36
N ASN A 47 -2.79 -13.38 -2.13
CA ASN A 47 -3.15 -14.77 -2.40
C ASN A 47 -4.61 -14.96 -2.84
N TYR A 48 -5.41 -13.91 -2.87
CA TYR A 48 -6.80 -13.94 -3.29
C TYR A 48 -6.93 -13.76 -4.82
N PRO A 49 -7.89 -14.45 -5.49
CA PRO A 49 -8.87 -15.40 -4.95
C PRO A 49 -8.38 -16.85 -4.92
N GLU A 50 -7.27 -17.15 -5.60
CA GLU A 50 -6.86 -18.52 -5.93
C GLU A 50 -6.25 -19.29 -4.74
N GLY A 51 -6.02 -18.61 -3.61
CA GLY A 51 -5.34 -19.18 -2.44
C GLY A 51 -3.84 -19.40 -2.65
N ARG A 52 -3.28 -18.95 -3.78
CA ARG A 52 -1.87 -19.09 -4.15
C ARG A 52 -1.22 -17.73 -4.29
N PHE A 53 0.05 -17.63 -3.91
CA PHE A 53 0.77 -16.36 -4.03
C PHE A 53 0.90 -15.92 -5.48
N PHE A 54 0.71 -14.62 -5.70
CA PHE A 54 0.96 -14.00 -7.00
C PHE A 54 2.42 -14.20 -7.42
N SER A 55 2.68 -14.18 -8.72
CA SER A 55 4.03 -14.35 -9.25
C SER A 55 5.03 -13.34 -8.65
N GLY A 56 6.17 -13.86 -8.18
CA GLY A 56 7.21 -13.07 -7.50
C GLY A 56 6.96 -12.82 -6.02
N TYR A 57 5.84 -13.26 -5.45
CA TYR A 57 5.55 -13.19 -4.02
C TYR A 57 5.83 -14.53 -3.33
N ASN A 58 6.38 -14.45 -2.11
CA ASN A 58 6.46 -15.57 -1.17
C ASN A 58 6.64 -15.02 0.25
N TRP A 59 6.74 -15.92 1.23
CA TRP A 59 6.91 -15.59 2.65
C TRP A 59 8.08 -14.65 2.97
N LEU A 60 9.12 -14.63 2.14
CA LEU A 60 10.37 -13.87 2.37
C LEU A 60 10.59 -12.73 1.37
N LYS A 61 9.90 -12.73 0.22
CA LYS A 61 10.09 -11.75 -0.85
C LYS A 61 9.01 -10.67 -0.84
N ARG A 62 9.37 -9.49 -1.35
CA ARG A 62 8.45 -8.35 -1.58
C ARG A 62 7.67 -7.91 -0.33
N ARG A 63 8.34 -7.94 0.82
CA ARG A 63 7.80 -7.55 2.13
C ARG A 63 7.64 -6.04 2.31
N LYS A 64 8.39 -5.26 1.54
CA LYS A 64 8.26 -3.80 1.45
C LYS A 64 8.22 -3.42 -0.02
N GLU A 65 7.24 -2.63 -0.41
CA GLU A 65 7.04 -2.20 -1.79
C GLU A 65 6.57 -0.74 -1.85
N LYS A 66 6.62 -0.14 -3.03
CA LYS A 66 6.02 1.16 -3.30
C LYS A 66 5.13 1.05 -4.53
N TYR A 67 3.88 1.49 -4.42
CA TYR A 67 2.90 1.46 -5.50
C TYR A 67 2.18 2.81 -5.58
N LYS A 68 2.25 3.51 -6.71
CA LYS A 68 1.58 4.82 -6.91
C LYS A 68 1.78 5.82 -5.75
N GLY A 69 2.99 5.86 -5.19
CA GLY A 69 3.34 6.74 -4.06
C GLY A 69 2.93 6.23 -2.67
N ILE A 70 2.31 5.06 -2.58
CA ILE A 70 1.90 4.36 -1.35
C ILE A 70 3.04 3.45 -0.92
N ASP A 71 3.45 3.53 0.35
CA ASP A 71 4.38 2.57 0.95
C ASP A 71 3.60 1.33 1.38
N ILE A 72 4.03 0.13 0.99
CA ILE A 72 3.36 -1.13 1.33
C ILE A 72 4.31 -1.95 2.21
N ILE A 73 3.78 -2.47 3.31
CA ILE A 73 4.45 -3.39 4.21
C ILE A 73 3.60 -4.66 4.28
N ARG A 74 4.18 -5.80 3.95
CA ARG A 74 3.49 -7.09 4.04
C ARG A 74 3.84 -7.78 5.33
N ILE A 75 2.82 -8.32 6.00
CA ILE A 75 2.92 -9.23 7.16
C ILE A 75 2.64 -10.67 6.71
N PRO A 76 3.18 -11.71 7.40
CA PRO A 76 2.97 -13.10 7.01
C PRO A 76 1.49 -13.45 7.15
#